data_AF-A0A6J6UA79-F1
#
_entry.id   AF-A0A6J6UA79-F1
#
_cell.length_a   1.000
_cell.length_b   1.000
_cell.length_c   1.000
_cell.angle_alpha   90.00
_cell.angle_beta   90.00
_cell.angle_gamma   90.00
#
_symmetry.space_group_name_H-M   'P 1'
#
loop_
_entity.id
_entity.type
_entity.pdbx_description
1 polymer ?
#
loop_
_entity_poly.entity_id
_entity_poly.type
_entity_poly.pdbx_seq_one_letter_code
_entity_poly.pdbx_strand_id
1 'polypeptide(L)'
;MQTIEVISEQFAKFGLTRSDVVIGLGGGMVTDVAGFAAASWHRGTAVVQIPTTLVGMVDAAIGGKTGVNIAQGKNLIGAFWQPSAVLCDIDALKTLPDRETRCGLGEVAKYHFLTGDDLLALELSARIARCVEIKADIVAADERETGGRAVLNYGHTLAHALERSSDFELAHGEAVAIGMIFAAHLAHSLGRIDDARLAHHYKVIRDSYGLGVVIPRSVDRKVLIDLMRHDKKAINGLTFVLDGANGVEIVGDVEEKYLHQAFDSMELL
;
A
#
# COMPACT_ATOMS: atom_id res chain seq x y z
N MET A 1 20.65 1.74 2.58
CA MET A 1 21.91 1.17 2.04
C MET A 1 22.83 0.63 3.13
N GLN A 2 23.19 1.39 4.15
CA GLN A 2 24.08 0.92 5.24
C GLN A 2 23.63 -0.42 5.85
N THR A 3 22.33 -0.60 6.12
CA THR A 3 21.80 -1.87 6.63
C THR A 3 22.04 -3.06 5.68
N ILE A 4 21.97 -2.83 4.36
CA ILE A 4 22.20 -3.88 3.35
C ILE A 4 23.68 -4.30 3.34
N GLU A 5 24.58 -3.33 3.47
CA GLU A 5 26.02 -3.59 3.60
C GLU A 5 26.31 -4.42 4.85
N VAL A 6 25.78 -4.01 6.01
CA VAL A 6 25.92 -4.76 7.27
C VAL A 6 25.41 -6.20 7.14
N ILE A 7 24.22 -6.40 6.56
CA ILE A 7 23.66 -7.74 6.33
C ILE A 7 24.57 -8.56 5.39
N SER A 8 25.06 -7.96 4.31
CA SER A 8 25.94 -8.62 3.35
C SER A 8 27.28 -9.05 3.97
N GLU A 9 27.84 -8.24 4.87
CA GLU A 9 29.01 -8.63 5.66
C GLU A 9 28.72 -9.82 6.58
N GLN A 10 27.54 -9.88 7.19
CA GLN A 10 27.15 -11.03 8.02
C GLN A 10 26.96 -12.29 7.17
N PHE A 11 26.39 -12.18 5.97
CA PHE A 11 26.32 -13.29 5.02
C PHE A 11 27.71 -13.82 4.67
N ALA A 12 28.67 -12.93 4.39
CA ALA A 12 30.06 -13.32 4.13
C ALA A 12 30.71 -14.03 5.34
N LYS A 13 30.53 -13.49 6.55
CA LYS A 13 31.08 -14.06 7.80
C LYS A 13 30.47 -15.43 8.12
N PHE A 14 29.17 -15.58 7.88
CA PHE A 14 28.45 -16.85 8.06
C PHE A 14 28.88 -17.90 7.01
N GLY A 15 29.34 -17.46 5.85
CA GLY A 15 29.63 -18.34 4.71
C GLY A 15 28.39 -18.68 3.89
N LEU A 16 27.41 -17.76 3.82
CA LEU A 16 26.17 -17.95 3.06
C LEU A 16 26.47 -18.15 1.57
N THR A 17 26.08 -19.30 1.03
CA THR A 17 26.28 -19.73 -0.35
C THR A 17 25.02 -19.53 -1.21
N ARG A 18 25.13 -19.78 -2.51
CA ARG A 18 23.98 -19.67 -3.45
C ARG A 18 22.90 -20.73 -3.25
N SER A 19 23.20 -21.82 -2.56
CA SER A 19 22.24 -22.88 -2.24
C SER A 19 21.48 -22.63 -0.94
N ASP A 20 21.87 -21.61 -0.18
CA ASP A 20 21.20 -21.25 1.07
C ASP A 20 19.97 -20.36 0.80
N VAL A 21 19.21 -20.11 1.87
CA VAL A 21 18.00 -19.29 1.84
C VAL A 21 18.09 -18.19 2.89
N VAL A 22 17.69 -16.98 2.50
CA VAL A 22 17.48 -15.86 3.43
C VAL A 22 16.04 -15.93 3.95
N ILE A 23 15.84 -15.79 5.25
CA ILE A 23 14.50 -15.72 5.85
C ILE A 23 14.25 -14.31 6.36
N GLY A 24 13.28 -13.61 5.77
CA GLY A 24 12.79 -12.32 6.26
C GLY A 24 11.64 -12.50 7.24
N LEU A 25 11.92 -12.42 8.54
CA LEU A 25 10.92 -12.57 9.61
C LEU A 25 10.62 -11.20 10.25
N GLY A 26 9.46 -10.62 9.95
CA GLY A 26 9.08 -9.30 10.47
C GLY A 26 7.98 -8.62 9.67
N GLY A 27 7.78 -7.31 9.87
CA GLY A 27 6.85 -6.51 9.05
C GLY A 27 7.43 -6.15 7.67
N GLY A 28 6.69 -5.35 6.90
CA GLY A 28 7.05 -4.98 5.52
C GLY A 28 8.46 -4.40 5.34
N MET A 29 8.93 -3.59 6.29
CA MET A 29 10.30 -3.05 6.27
C MET A 29 11.36 -4.16 6.34
N VAL A 30 11.15 -5.17 7.19
CA VAL A 30 12.09 -6.30 7.34
C VAL A 30 12.07 -7.16 6.08
N THR A 31 10.88 -7.43 5.53
CA THR A 31 10.75 -8.25 4.32
C THR A 31 11.37 -7.55 3.10
N ASP A 32 11.23 -6.24 2.96
CA ASP A 32 11.86 -5.46 1.89
C ASP A 32 13.39 -5.50 1.97
N VAL A 33 13.95 -5.28 3.17
CA VAL A 33 15.39 -5.31 3.41
C VAL A 33 15.97 -6.71 3.18
N ALA A 34 15.32 -7.75 3.71
CA ALA A 34 15.73 -9.14 3.53
C ALA A 34 15.67 -9.54 2.04
N GLY A 35 14.59 -9.17 1.36
CA GLY A 35 14.42 -9.43 -0.07
C GLY A 35 15.48 -8.73 -0.92
N PHE A 36 15.79 -7.47 -0.63
CA PHE A 36 16.79 -6.74 -1.40
C PHE A 36 18.22 -7.23 -1.12
N ALA A 37 18.52 -7.60 0.12
CA ALA A 37 19.79 -8.24 0.47
C ALA A 37 19.94 -9.60 -0.26
N ALA A 38 18.89 -10.41 -0.29
CA ALA A 38 18.88 -11.69 -1.00
C ALA A 38 19.03 -11.52 -2.52
N ALA A 39 18.35 -10.54 -3.11
CA ALA A 39 18.47 -10.20 -4.53
C ALA A 39 19.91 -9.79 -4.91
N SER A 40 20.59 -9.09 -4.00
CA SER A 40 21.95 -8.57 -4.23
C SER A 40 23.04 -9.61 -3.94
N TRP A 41 22.86 -10.43 -2.89
CA TRP A 41 23.84 -11.42 -2.47
C TRP A 41 24.04 -12.48 -3.55
N HIS A 42 25.29 -12.66 -3.98
CA HIS A 42 25.66 -13.52 -5.10
C HIS A 42 24.87 -13.28 -6.40
N ARG A 43 24.30 -12.08 -6.59
CA ARG A 43 23.40 -11.70 -7.69
C ARG A 43 22.07 -12.47 -7.70
N GLY A 44 21.62 -12.93 -6.55
CA GLY A 44 20.37 -13.63 -6.37
C GLY A 44 20.54 -14.87 -5.52
N THR A 45 19.96 -14.84 -4.33
CA THR A 45 19.82 -15.97 -3.40
C THR A 45 18.35 -16.13 -3.06
N ALA A 46 17.91 -17.36 -2.81
CA ALA A 46 16.52 -17.63 -2.46
C ALA A 46 16.12 -16.86 -1.19
N VAL A 47 14.87 -16.39 -1.14
CA VAL A 47 14.31 -15.73 0.05
C VAL A 47 12.94 -16.29 0.38
N VAL A 48 12.69 -16.53 1.66
CA VAL A 48 11.37 -16.86 2.20
C VAL A 48 10.94 -15.73 3.12
N GLN A 49 9.73 -15.22 2.93
CA GLN A 49 9.19 -14.15 3.76
C GLN A 49 8.22 -14.74 4.79
N ILE A 50 8.37 -14.34 6.05
CA ILE A 50 7.48 -14.70 7.15
C ILE A 50 6.96 -13.38 7.73
N PRO A 51 5.95 -12.76 7.09
CA PRO A 51 5.41 -11.49 7.55
C PRO A 51 4.72 -11.63 8.91
N THR A 52 5.05 -10.74 9.85
CA THR A 52 4.46 -10.74 11.21
C THR A 52 3.51 -9.56 11.46
N THR A 53 3.27 -8.73 10.45
CA THR A 53 2.28 -7.65 10.49
C THR A 53 1.20 -7.90 9.46
N LEU A 54 0.00 -7.36 9.71
CA LEU A 54 -1.12 -7.54 8.77
C LEU A 54 -0.80 -6.94 7.38
N VAL A 55 -0.17 -5.76 7.32
CA VAL A 55 0.34 -5.19 6.04
C VAL A 55 1.32 -6.13 5.36
N GLY A 56 2.23 -6.74 6.12
CA GLY A 56 3.18 -7.70 5.58
C GLY A 56 2.48 -8.88 4.92
N MET A 57 1.45 -9.42 5.58
CA MET A 57 0.71 -10.60 5.12
C MET A 57 -0.15 -10.32 3.89
N VAL A 58 -0.85 -9.19 3.84
CA VAL A 58 -1.81 -8.90 2.76
C VAL A 58 -1.21 -8.10 1.60
N ASP A 59 -0.07 -7.46 1.83
CA ASP A 59 0.53 -6.55 0.86
C ASP A 59 2.05 -6.71 0.76
N ALA A 60 2.83 -6.21 1.72
CA ALA A 60 4.26 -5.94 1.51
C ALA A 60 5.10 -7.18 1.15
N ALA A 61 4.81 -8.36 1.71
CA ALA A 61 5.56 -9.59 1.40
C ALA A 61 5.24 -10.18 0.01
N ILE A 62 4.24 -9.64 -0.69
CA ILE A 62 3.70 -10.19 -1.93
C ILE A 62 4.08 -9.31 -3.13
N GLY A 63 4.59 -9.95 -4.19
CA GLY A 63 4.81 -9.34 -5.50
C GLY A 63 6.19 -8.73 -5.73
N GLY A 64 7.18 -9.17 -4.95
CA GLY A 64 8.61 -9.11 -5.27
C GLY A 64 9.26 -7.73 -5.27
N LYS A 65 8.54 -6.65 -4.94
CA LYS A 65 9.16 -5.33 -4.76
C LYS A 65 9.94 -5.37 -3.45
N THR A 66 11.25 -5.15 -3.54
CA THR A 66 12.15 -5.12 -2.38
C THR A 66 13.05 -3.91 -2.51
N GLY A 67 13.41 -3.27 -1.41
CA GLY A 67 14.24 -2.08 -1.52
C GLY A 67 14.52 -1.39 -0.19
N VAL A 68 15.17 -0.24 -0.31
CA VAL A 68 15.54 0.62 0.81
C VAL A 68 15.38 2.08 0.45
N ASN A 69 15.22 2.89 1.49
CA ASN A 69 15.15 4.34 1.38
C ASN A 69 16.54 4.96 1.20
N ILE A 70 16.58 6.12 0.56
CA ILE A 70 17.70 7.07 0.60
C ILE A 70 17.16 8.44 1.03
N ALA A 71 18.05 9.38 1.34
CA ALA A 71 17.66 10.72 1.79
C ALA A 71 16.71 11.44 0.81
N GLN A 72 16.82 11.14 -0.49
CA GLN A 72 16.01 11.72 -1.56
C GLN A 72 14.62 11.07 -1.70
N GLY A 73 14.34 9.96 -1.02
CA GLY A 73 13.01 9.37 -1.04
C GLY A 73 12.92 7.91 -0.63
N LYS A 74 11.67 7.47 -0.44
CA LYS A 74 11.32 6.10 -0.09
C LYS A 74 11.48 5.15 -1.29
N ASN A 75 11.95 3.93 -1.02
CA ASN A 75 12.00 2.79 -1.95
C ASN A 75 12.63 3.11 -3.33
N LEU A 76 13.60 4.03 -3.37
CA LEU A 76 14.24 4.47 -4.61
C LEU A 76 15.32 3.49 -5.12
N ILE A 77 15.88 2.68 -4.22
CA ILE A 77 16.89 1.68 -4.55
C ILE A 77 16.32 0.33 -4.16
N GLY A 78 16.29 -0.61 -5.09
CA GLY A 78 15.67 -1.90 -4.86
C GLY A 78 15.79 -2.84 -6.05
N ALA A 79 15.07 -3.95 -5.96
CA ALA A 79 14.97 -4.97 -6.99
C ALA A 79 13.56 -5.57 -7.02
N PHE A 80 13.16 -6.03 -8.21
CA PHE A 80 12.08 -7.00 -8.34
C PHE A 80 12.67 -8.40 -8.11
N TRP A 81 12.43 -8.98 -6.94
CA TRP A 81 12.93 -10.28 -6.52
C TRP A 81 11.83 -11.07 -5.80
N GLN A 82 11.29 -12.09 -6.46
CA GLN A 82 10.18 -12.87 -5.92
C GLN A 82 10.68 -13.80 -4.80
N PRO A 83 9.94 -13.90 -3.68
CA PRO A 83 10.23 -14.90 -2.67
C PRO A 83 9.90 -16.32 -3.17
N SER A 84 10.65 -17.30 -2.70
CA SER A 84 10.37 -18.72 -2.95
C SER A 84 9.13 -19.21 -2.20
N ALA A 85 8.80 -18.58 -1.07
CA ALA A 85 7.55 -18.79 -0.34
C ALA A 85 7.23 -17.59 0.56
N VAL A 86 5.94 -17.41 0.87
CA VAL A 86 5.45 -16.48 1.89
C VAL A 86 4.63 -17.27 2.90
N LEU A 87 4.99 -17.20 4.17
CA LEU A 87 4.36 -17.96 5.25
C LEU A 87 3.71 -17.00 6.25
N CYS A 88 2.38 -16.94 6.23
CA CYS A 88 1.60 -16.08 7.11
C CYS A 88 1.12 -16.87 8.34
N ASP A 89 1.90 -16.84 9.43
CA ASP A 89 1.43 -17.32 10.73
C ASP A 89 0.56 -16.24 11.40
N ILE A 90 -0.74 -16.48 11.42
CA ILE A 90 -1.75 -15.52 11.86
C ILE A 90 -1.65 -15.29 13.37
N ASP A 91 -1.03 -16.21 14.12
CA ASP A 91 -0.82 -16.04 15.56
C ASP A 91 0.13 -14.88 15.88
N ALA A 92 1.01 -14.49 14.94
CA ALA A 92 1.86 -13.31 15.08
C ALA A 92 1.05 -12.01 15.26
N LEU A 93 -0.20 -11.97 14.78
CA LEU A 93 -1.09 -10.81 14.91
C LEU A 93 -1.59 -10.62 16.35
N LYS A 94 -1.55 -11.66 17.21
CA LYS A 94 -2.02 -11.56 18.61
C LYS A 94 -1.21 -10.57 19.44
N THR A 95 0.05 -10.32 19.06
CA THR A 95 0.95 -9.38 19.74
C THR A 95 1.15 -8.09 18.96
N LEU A 96 0.44 -7.90 17.84
CA LEU A 96 0.62 -6.75 16.96
C LEU A 96 0.03 -5.48 17.62
N PRO A 97 0.80 -4.38 17.74
CA PRO A 97 0.26 -3.13 18.28
C PRO A 97 -0.91 -2.60 17.44
N ASP A 98 -1.89 -1.98 18.08
CA ASP A 98 -3.09 -1.45 17.42
C ASP A 98 -2.78 -0.53 16.23
N ARG A 99 -1.72 0.27 16.34
CA ARG A 99 -1.26 1.14 15.24
C ARG A 99 -0.90 0.35 13.99
N GLU A 100 -0.19 -0.77 14.15
CA GLU A 100 0.20 -1.64 13.04
C GLU A 100 -0.98 -2.47 12.50
N THR A 101 -1.94 -2.81 13.36
CA THR A 101 -3.21 -3.39 12.93
C THR A 101 -3.95 -2.42 12.00
N ARG A 102 -4.04 -1.13 12.36
CA ARG A 102 -4.65 -0.10 11.50
C ARG A 102 -3.91 0.09 10.18
N CYS A 103 -2.57 -0.02 10.17
CA CYS A 103 -1.81 -0.06 8.93
C CYS A 103 -2.34 -1.15 7.98
N GLY A 104 -2.57 -2.35 8.49
CA GLY A 104 -3.04 -3.48 7.68
C GLY A 104 -4.50 -3.36 7.26
N LEU A 105 -5.38 -2.85 8.13
CA LEU A 105 -6.79 -2.69 7.81
C LEU A 105 -7.03 -1.70 6.67
N GLY A 106 -6.19 -0.67 6.52
CA GLY A 106 -6.25 0.23 5.35
C GLY A 106 -6.03 -0.51 4.03
N GLU A 107 -5.06 -1.42 3.99
CA GLU A 107 -4.80 -2.26 2.81
C GLU A 107 -5.91 -3.29 2.56
N VAL A 108 -6.46 -3.89 3.63
CA VAL A 108 -7.62 -4.80 3.50
C VAL A 108 -8.83 -4.05 2.95
N ALA A 109 -9.09 -2.83 3.42
CA ALA A 109 -10.15 -1.99 2.89
C ALA A 109 -9.93 -1.65 1.42
N LYS A 110 -8.69 -1.39 0.99
CA LYS A 110 -8.35 -1.22 -0.43
C LYS A 110 -8.76 -2.44 -1.26
N TYR A 111 -8.38 -3.65 -0.84
CA TYR A 111 -8.74 -4.88 -1.55
C TYR A 111 -10.26 -5.12 -1.63
N HIS A 112 -11.00 -4.70 -0.60
CA HIS A 112 -12.47 -4.74 -0.59
C HIS A 112 -13.05 -3.94 -1.77
N PHE A 113 -12.52 -2.74 -2.06
CA PHE A 113 -13.00 -1.93 -3.19
C PHE A 113 -12.49 -2.39 -4.55
N LEU A 114 -11.29 -2.97 -4.63
CA LEU A 114 -10.73 -3.45 -5.89
C LEU A 114 -11.54 -4.59 -6.51
N THR A 115 -12.19 -5.41 -5.68
CA THR A 115 -12.98 -6.57 -6.14
C THR A 115 -14.48 -6.42 -5.89
N GLY A 116 -14.88 -5.62 -4.90
CA GLY A 116 -16.25 -5.58 -4.41
C GLY A 116 -16.64 -6.76 -3.51
N ASP A 117 -15.68 -7.62 -3.17
CA ASP A 117 -15.88 -8.75 -2.27
C ASP A 117 -16.24 -8.25 -0.86
N ASP A 118 -17.21 -8.90 -0.20
CA ASP A 118 -17.44 -8.68 1.23
C ASP A 118 -16.37 -9.37 2.08
N LEU A 119 -15.17 -8.80 2.09
CA LEU A 119 -14.03 -9.34 2.85
C LEU A 119 -14.31 -9.45 4.35
N LEU A 120 -15.24 -8.68 4.88
CA LEU A 120 -15.60 -8.70 6.31
C LEU A 120 -16.43 -9.93 6.69
N ALA A 121 -17.16 -10.51 5.74
CA ALA A 121 -17.87 -11.78 5.93
C ALA A 121 -16.91 -12.99 6.06
N LEU A 122 -15.63 -12.83 5.72
CA LEU A 122 -14.61 -13.87 5.85
C LEU A 122 -13.95 -13.83 7.24
N GLU A 123 -13.68 -15.02 7.76
CA GLU A 123 -12.75 -15.22 8.88
C GLU A 123 -11.37 -14.66 8.55
N LEU A 124 -10.61 -14.23 9.56
CA LEU A 124 -9.35 -13.50 9.37
C LEU A 124 -8.35 -14.23 8.45
N SER A 125 -8.20 -15.55 8.60
CA SER A 125 -7.33 -16.38 7.76
C SER A 125 -7.75 -16.36 6.29
N ALA A 126 -9.03 -16.58 6.03
CA ALA A 126 -9.62 -16.57 4.69
C ALA A 126 -9.59 -15.16 4.08
N ARG A 127 -9.78 -14.12 4.89
CA ARG A 127 -9.67 -12.73 4.48
C ARG A 127 -8.24 -12.39 4.02
N ILE A 128 -7.24 -12.77 4.79
CA ILE A 128 -5.82 -12.59 4.43
C ILE A 128 -5.51 -13.34 3.14
N ALA A 129 -5.90 -14.62 3.05
CA ALA A 129 -5.71 -15.43 1.85
C ALA A 129 -6.36 -14.76 0.62
N ARG A 130 -7.58 -14.24 0.77
CA ARG A 130 -8.29 -13.55 -0.31
C ARG A 130 -7.56 -12.27 -0.76
N CYS A 131 -7.06 -11.45 0.17
CA CYS A 131 -6.22 -10.30 -0.20
C CYS A 131 -4.96 -10.72 -0.97
N VAL A 132 -4.31 -11.82 -0.55
CA VAL A 132 -3.14 -12.37 -1.22
C VAL A 132 -3.48 -12.83 -2.64
N GLU A 133 -4.59 -13.55 -2.83
CA GLU A 133 -5.08 -13.96 -4.16
C GLU A 133 -5.29 -12.75 -5.08
N ILE A 134 -6.02 -11.73 -4.60
CA ILE A 134 -6.30 -10.52 -5.38
C ILE A 134 -5.00 -9.84 -5.81
N LYS A 135 -4.04 -9.69 -4.88
CA LYS A 135 -2.75 -9.08 -5.20
C LYS A 135 -1.94 -9.96 -6.14
N ALA A 136 -1.93 -11.27 -5.94
CA ALA A 136 -1.20 -12.21 -6.78
C ALA A 136 -1.73 -12.19 -8.22
N ASP A 137 -3.04 -12.13 -8.44
CA ASP A 137 -3.65 -12.02 -9.77
C ASP A 137 -3.22 -10.73 -10.47
N ILE A 138 -3.26 -9.59 -9.76
CA ILE A 138 -2.83 -8.29 -10.31
C ILE A 138 -1.32 -8.30 -10.62
N VAL A 139 -0.51 -8.89 -9.74
CA VAL A 139 0.95 -8.99 -9.94
C VAL A 139 1.28 -9.93 -11.09
N ALA A 140 0.58 -11.06 -11.23
CA ALA A 140 0.81 -12.01 -12.31
C ALA A 140 0.48 -11.40 -13.68
N ALA A 141 -0.54 -10.52 -13.73
CA ALA A 141 -0.89 -9.77 -14.93
C ALA A 141 0.13 -8.67 -15.29
N ASP A 142 0.82 -8.08 -14.30
CA ASP A 142 1.77 -6.98 -14.50
C ASP A 142 2.89 -6.94 -13.43
N GLU A 143 3.82 -7.90 -13.51
CA GLU A 143 4.84 -8.12 -12.46
C GLU A 143 5.70 -6.88 -12.23
N ARG A 144 6.09 -6.20 -13.33
CA ARG A 144 7.01 -5.07 -13.34
C ARG A 144 6.33 -3.70 -13.31
N GLU A 145 5.03 -3.64 -13.06
CA GLU A 145 4.26 -2.40 -12.94
C GLU A 145 4.37 -1.50 -14.18
N THR A 146 4.08 -2.09 -15.35
CA THR A 146 4.04 -1.40 -16.64
C THR A 146 2.73 -0.64 -16.88
N GLY A 147 1.69 -0.90 -16.08
CA GLY A 147 0.47 -0.08 -16.04
C GLY A 147 -0.67 -0.69 -15.24
N GLY A 148 -1.02 -1.95 -15.50
CA GLY A 148 -2.18 -2.62 -14.89
C GLY A 148 -2.10 -2.75 -13.36
N ARG A 149 -0.89 -2.91 -12.82
CA ARG A 149 -0.67 -2.98 -11.37
C ARG A 149 -0.96 -1.67 -10.64
N ALA A 150 -1.10 -0.55 -11.37
CA ALA A 150 -1.31 0.75 -10.76
C ALA A 150 -2.65 0.87 -10.01
N VAL A 151 -3.65 0.00 -10.27
CA VAL A 151 -4.89 -0.05 -9.49
C VAL A 151 -4.66 -0.34 -8.00
N LEU A 152 -3.56 -1.02 -7.63
CA LEU A 152 -3.16 -1.22 -6.23
C LEU A 152 -2.83 0.09 -5.50
N ASN A 153 -2.79 1.21 -6.22
CA ASN A 153 -2.58 2.55 -5.67
C ASN A 153 -3.90 3.28 -5.36
N TYR A 154 -5.04 2.58 -5.29
CA TYR A 154 -6.28 3.17 -4.81
C TYR A 154 -6.09 3.81 -3.43
N GLY A 155 -6.43 5.10 -3.34
CA GLY A 155 -6.17 5.96 -2.17
C GLY A 155 -4.73 6.43 -1.96
N HIS A 156 -3.73 5.85 -2.64
CA HIS A 156 -2.32 6.08 -2.31
C HIS A 156 -1.79 7.46 -2.69
N THR A 157 -2.37 8.12 -3.71
CA THR A 157 -1.92 9.45 -4.16
C THR A 157 -2.00 10.48 -3.03
N LEU A 158 -3.16 10.57 -2.36
CA LEU A 158 -3.30 11.45 -1.19
C LEU A 158 -2.60 10.86 0.04
N ALA A 159 -2.64 9.53 0.24
CA ALA A 159 -2.00 8.90 1.38
C ALA A 159 -0.50 9.26 1.49
N HIS A 160 0.24 9.16 0.38
CA HIS A 160 1.66 9.52 0.37
C HIS A 160 1.90 11.00 0.63
N ALA A 161 1.00 11.88 0.17
CA ALA A 161 1.08 13.30 0.45
C ALA A 161 0.85 13.58 1.95
N LEU A 162 -0.18 12.95 2.54
CA LEU A 162 -0.48 13.03 3.98
C LEU A 162 0.70 12.56 4.82
N GLU A 163 1.20 11.35 4.55
CA GLU A 163 2.34 10.77 5.26
C GLU A 163 3.57 11.71 5.28
N ARG A 164 3.90 12.33 4.15
CA ARG A 164 5.04 13.26 4.05
C ARG A 164 4.76 14.57 4.79
N SER A 165 3.55 15.10 4.65
CA SER A 165 3.16 16.37 5.26
C SER A 165 3.01 16.31 6.78
N SER A 166 2.69 15.12 7.31
CA SER A 166 2.51 14.88 8.75
C SER A 166 3.75 14.26 9.41
N ASP A 167 4.91 14.28 8.75
CA ASP A 167 6.15 13.64 9.21
C ASP A 167 5.93 12.18 9.70
N PHE A 168 5.10 11.42 8.98
CA PHE A 168 4.75 10.03 9.26
C PHE A 168 4.07 9.77 10.63
N GLU A 169 3.48 10.80 11.26
CA GLU A 169 2.65 10.63 12.46
C GLU A 169 1.46 9.69 12.20
N LEU A 170 0.76 9.89 11.07
CA LEU A 170 -0.31 9.00 10.62
C LEU A 170 0.22 7.60 10.31
N ALA A 171 -0.51 6.58 10.75
CA ALA A 171 -0.24 5.21 10.34
C ALA A 171 -0.56 5.07 8.84
N HIS A 172 0.20 4.22 8.12
CA HIS A 172 0.07 4.08 6.66
C HIS A 172 -1.39 3.80 6.24
N GLY A 173 -2.03 2.83 6.89
CA GLY A 173 -3.41 2.44 6.60
C GLY A 173 -4.45 3.51 6.94
N GLU A 174 -4.17 4.42 7.89
CA GLU A 174 -5.02 5.58 8.15
C GLU A 174 -4.90 6.61 7.01
N ALA A 175 -3.68 6.86 6.53
CA ALA A 175 -3.46 7.72 5.38
C ALA A 175 -4.11 7.15 4.10
N VAL A 176 -4.02 5.82 3.89
CA VAL A 176 -4.70 5.12 2.78
C VAL A 176 -6.22 5.20 2.92
N ALA A 177 -6.77 5.06 4.13
CA ALA A 177 -8.20 5.23 4.38
C ALA A 177 -8.71 6.63 4.03
N ILE A 178 -8.03 7.69 4.50
CA ILE A 178 -8.34 9.08 4.14
C ILE A 178 -8.22 9.26 2.62
N GLY A 179 -7.17 8.69 2.02
CA GLY A 179 -6.94 8.74 0.59
C GLY A 179 -8.04 8.07 -0.24
N MET A 180 -8.59 6.94 0.21
CA MET A 180 -9.71 6.28 -0.47
C MET A 180 -11.00 7.10 -0.35
N ILE A 181 -11.26 7.73 0.81
CA ILE A 181 -12.41 8.63 0.96
C ILE A 181 -12.28 9.85 0.04
N PHE A 182 -11.09 10.45 -0.04
CA PHE A 182 -10.82 11.52 -0.99
C PHE A 182 -11.02 11.05 -2.44
N ALA A 183 -10.50 9.88 -2.79
CA ALA A 183 -10.68 9.31 -4.13
C ALA A 183 -12.17 9.05 -4.44
N ALA A 184 -12.97 8.65 -3.45
CA ALA A 184 -14.42 8.48 -3.61
C ALA A 184 -15.12 9.82 -3.84
N HIS A 185 -14.80 10.86 -3.07
CA HIS A 185 -15.33 12.21 -3.30
C HIS A 185 -14.93 12.76 -4.67
N LEU A 186 -13.68 12.54 -5.07
CA LEU A 186 -13.21 12.95 -6.40
C LEU A 186 -13.94 12.20 -7.52
N ALA A 187 -14.14 10.89 -7.38
CA ALA A 187 -14.95 10.10 -8.31
C ALA A 187 -16.40 10.59 -8.38
N HIS A 188 -16.98 10.96 -7.24
CA HIS A 188 -18.33 11.52 -7.16
C HIS A 188 -18.44 12.89 -7.86
N SER A 189 -17.49 13.81 -7.62
CA SER A 189 -17.44 15.12 -8.31
C SER A 189 -17.27 14.99 -9.83
N LEU A 190 -16.66 13.90 -10.29
CA LEU A 190 -16.52 13.56 -11.70
C LEU A 190 -17.73 12.79 -12.28
N GLY A 191 -18.76 12.52 -11.46
CA GLY A 191 -19.96 11.78 -11.87
C GLY A 191 -19.72 10.28 -12.12
N ARG A 192 -18.63 9.71 -11.59
CA ARG A 192 -18.25 8.30 -11.80
C ARG A 192 -18.97 7.35 -10.86
N ILE A 193 -19.32 7.84 -9.66
CA ILE A 193 -20.08 7.12 -8.65
C ILE A 193 -21.22 8.01 -8.14
N ASP A 194 -22.24 7.40 -7.55
CA ASP A 194 -23.39 8.11 -6.96
C ASP A 194 -23.25 8.28 -5.43
N ASP A 195 -24.21 8.99 -4.84
CA ASP A 195 -24.28 9.22 -3.39
C ASP A 195 -24.31 7.91 -2.59
N ALA A 196 -25.00 6.89 -3.10
CA ALA A 196 -25.12 5.60 -2.43
C ALA A 196 -23.76 4.88 -2.37
N ARG A 197 -23.00 4.92 -3.47
CA ARG A 197 -21.65 4.36 -3.52
C ARG A 197 -20.67 5.17 -2.68
N LEU A 198 -20.78 6.50 -2.65
CA LEU A 198 -19.98 7.33 -1.75
C LEU A 198 -20.26 7.01 -0.27
N ALA A 199 -21.53 6.90 0.12
CA ALA A 199 -21.93 6.49 1.47
C ALA A 199 -21.42 5.08 1.83
N HIS A 200 -21.40 4.16 0.86
CA HIS A 200 -20.81 2.83 1.04
C HIS A 200 -19.32 2.89 1.38
N HIS A 201 -18.55 3.83 0.81
CA HIS A 201 -17.13 3.99 1.17
C HIS A 201 -16.95 4.34 2.65
N TYR A 202 -17.75 5.28 3.17
CA TYR A 202 -17.74 5.62 4.60
C TYR A 202 -18.17 4.43 5.46
N LYS A 203 -19.23 3.71 5.07
CA LYS A 203 -19.70 2.53 5.81
C LYS A 203 -18.61 1.47 5.94
N VAL A 204 -17.91 1.16 4.85
CA VAL A 204 -16.85 0.14 4.86
C VAL A 204 -15.64 0.63 5.65
N ILE A 205 -15.10 1.81 5.32
CA ILE A 205 -13.82 2.29 5.88
C ILE A 205 -13.98 2.71 7.35
N ARG A 206 -14.93 3.59 7.64
CA ARG A 206 -15.12 4.17 8.98
C ARG A 206 -15.90 3.21 9.88
N ASP A 207 -17.07 2.77 9.45
CA ASP A 207 -18.00 2.07 10.34
C ASP A 207 -17.65 0.59 10.52
N SER A 208 -17.04 -0.04 9.51
CA SER A 208 -16.76 -1.48 9.52
C SER A 208 -15.30 -1.82 9.84
N TYR A 209 -14.33 -1.13 9.22
CA TYR A 209 -12.90 -1.29 9.55
C TYR A 209 -12.42 -0.39 10.69
N GLY A 210 -13.23 0.58 11.14
CA GLY A 210 -12.88 1.45 12.28
C GLY A 210 -11.75 2.43 11.98
N LEU A 211 -11.53 2.80 10.71
CA LEU A 211 -10.43 3.66 10.30
C LEU A 211 -10.83 5.14 10.34
N GLY A 212 -9.90 5.99 10.78
CA GLY A 212 -10.05 7.43 10.74
C GLY A 212 -10.07 7.94 9.29
N VAL A 213 -11.00 8.85 9.00
CA VAL A 213 -11.22 9.42 7.66
C VAL A 213 -11.08 10.94 7.62
N VAL A 214 -10.57 11.52 8.71
CA VAL A 214 -10.42 12.97 8.88
C VAL A 214 -8.99 13.37 8.51
N ILE A 215 -8.86 14.35 7.63
CA ILE A 215 -7.56 14.97 7.32
C ILE A 215 -7.09 15.76 8.55
N PRO A 216 -5.85 15.56 9.04
CA PRO A 216 -5.33 16.34 10.14
C PRO A 216 -5.30 17.83 9.82
N ARG A 217 -5.82 18.66 10.73
CA ARG A 217 -5.88 20.13 10.57
C ARG A 217 -4.50 20.80 10.46
N SER A 218 -3.44 20.12 10.87
CA SER A 218 -2.06 20.58 10.76
C SER A 218 -1.54 20.56 9.31
N VAL A 219 -2.24 19.88 8.40
CA VAL A 219 -1.80 19.70 7.02
C VAL A 219 -2.44 20.73 6.11
N ASP A 220 -1.62 21.47 5.36
CA ASP A 220 -2.07 22.45 4.37
C ASP A 220 -2.51 21.75 3.07
N ARG A 221 -3.75 22.01 2.65
CA ARG A 221 -4.33 21.55 1.38
C ARG A 221 -3.45 21.87 0.18
N LYS A 222 -2.84 23.05 0.12
CA LYS A 222 -1.98 23.45 -1.01
C LYS A 222 -0.75 22.55 -1.08
N VAL A 223 -0.13 22.27 0.08
CA VAL A 223 1.01 21.36 0.18
C VAL A 223 0.63 19.95 -0.27
N LEU A 224 -0.56 19.47 0.09
CA LEU A 224 -1.06 18.17 -0.37
C LEU A 224 -1.19 18.11 -1.90
N ILE A 225 -1.81 19.12 -2.52
CA ILE A 225 -1.96 19.17 -3.98
C ILE A 225 -0.59 19.20 -4.67
N ASP A 226 0.35 20.02 -4.18
CA ASP A 226 1.71 20.09 -4.73
C ASP A 226 2.44 18.74 -4.60
N LEU A 227 2.31 18.05 -3.46
CA LEU A 227 2.89 16.72 -3.28
C LEU A 227 2.27 15.67 -4.21
N MET A 228 0.95 15.72 -4.43
CA MET A 228 0.26 14.81 -5.36
C MET A 228 0.70 15.02 -6.82
N ARG A 229 1.00 16.27 -7.22
CA ARG A 229 1.57 16.57 -8.56
C ARG A 229 2.92 15.90 -8.81
N HIS A 230 3.70 15.70 -7.75
CA HIS A 230 5.03 15.11 -7.81
C HIS A 230 5.06 13.59 -7.56
N ASP A 231 3.91 12.94 -7.38
CA ASP A 231 3.88 11.48 -7.29
C ASP A 231 4.27 10.89 -8.67
N LYS A 232 5.22 9.94 -8.64
CA LYS A 232 5.89 9.38 -9.84
C LYS A 232 4.96 8.57 -10.77
N LYS A 233 3.69 8.48 -10.40
CA LYS A 233 2.62 7.79 -11.14
C LYS A 233 1.88 8.70 -12.13
N ALA A 234 2.16 10.00 -12.10
CA ALA A 234 1.65 10.95 -13.08
C ALA A 234 2.35 10.70 -14.43
N ILE A 235 1.68 10.01 -15.35
CA ILE A 235 2.13 9.84 -16.74
C ILE A 235 1.94 11.16 -17.49
N ASN A 236 0.77 11.80 -17.30
CA ASN A 236 0.41 13.16 -17.72
C ASN A 236 -0.58 13.74 -16.70
N GLY A 237 -0.41 15.01 -16.34
CA GLY A 237 -1.33 15.71 -15.43
C GLY A 237 -1.48 15.03 -14.06
N LEU A 238 -2.58 15.31 -13.37
CA LEU A 238 -2.93 14.63 -12.13
C LEU A 238 -3.63 13.30 -12.45
N THR A 239 -3.00 12.19 -12.06
CA THR A 239 -3.52 10.84 -12.27
C THR A 239 -3.91 10.22 -10.93
N PHE A 240 -5.11 9.66 -10.87
CA PHE A 240 -5.66 8.98 -9.69
C PHE A 240 -6.17 7.60 -10.05
N VAL A 241 -6.30 6.76 -9.04
CA VAL A 241 -7.07 5.53 -9.14
C VAL A 241 -8.42 5.81 -8.50
N LEU A 242 -9.50 5.69 -9.27
CA LEU A 242 -10.85 6.10 -8.87
C LEU A 242 -11.86 4.97 -9.11
N ASP A 243 -12.86 4.87 -8.25
CA ASP A 243 -13.99 3.97 -8.45
C ASP A 243 -14.90 4.47 -9.60
N GLY A 244 -15.73 3.57 -10.13
CA GLY A 244 -16.62 3.86 -11.25
C GLY A 244 -17.53 2.70 -11.62
N ALA A 245 -18.28 2.85 -12.70
CA ALA A 245 -19.26 1.85 -13.14
C ALA A 245 -18.67 0.46 -13.44
N ASN A 246 -17.40 0.39 -13.81
CA ASN A 246 -16.67 -0.86 -14.09
C ASN A 246 -15.73 -1.27 -12.95
N GLY A 247 -15.90 -0.68 -11.76
CA GLY A 247 -14.99 -0.81 -10.64
C GLY A 247 -13.84 0.20 -10.69
N VAL A 248 -12.78 -0.10 -9.94
CA VAL A 248 -11.66 0.78 -9.71
C VAL A 248 -10.70 0.80 -10.89
N GLU A 249 -10.43 1.99 -11.45
CA GLU A 249 -9.57 2.18 -12.63
C GLU A 249 -8.67 3.41 -12.52
N ILE A 250 -7.67 3.50 -13.40
CA ILE A 250 -6.75 4.64 -13.49
C ILE A 250 -7.42 5.75 -14.30
N VAL A 251 -7.48 6.95 -13.74
CA VAL A 251 -8.06 8.14 -14.34
C VAL A 251 -7.00 9.25 -14.40
N GLY A 252 -6.56 9.56 -15.61
CA GLY A 252 -5.59 10.62 -15.90
C GLY A 252 -6.22 12.00 -16.13
N ASP A 253 -5.37 13.01 -16.25
CA ASP A 253 -5.73 14.38 -16.64
C ASP A 253 -6.87 15.02 -15.81
N VAL A 254 -6.92 14.70 -14.51
CA VAL A 254 -7.92 15.26 -13.60
C VAL A 254 -7.65 16.75 -13.38
N GLU A 255 -8.63 17.60 -13.70
CA GLU A 255 -8.53 19.04 -13.45
C GLU A 255 -8.48 19.35 -11.95
N GLU A 256 -7.58 20.25 -11.54
CA GLU A 256 -7.40 20.61 -10.13
C GLU A 256 -8.68 21.11 -9.44
N LYS A 257 -9.61 21.71 -10.18
CA LYS A 257 -10.91 22.17 -9.64
C LYS A 257 -11.67 21.05 -8.93
N TYR A 258 -11.55 19.80 -9.40
CA TYR A 258 -12.23 18.65 -8.79
C TYR A 258 -11.54 18.19 -7.50
N LEU A 259 -10.23 18.41 -7.36
CA LEU A 259 -9.53 18.15 -6.10
C LEU A 259 -10.03 19.10 -5.01
N HIS A 260 -10.19 20.39 -5.33
CA HIS A 260 -10.76 21.38 -4.39
C HIS A 260 -12.19 21.02 -3.99
N GLN A 261 -13.04 20.64 -4.93
CA GLN A 261 -14.40 20.17 -4.65
C GLN A 261 -14.41 18.94 -3.74
N ALA A 262 -13.52 17.97 -3.97
CA ALA A 262 -13.40 16.79 -3.12
C ALA A 262 -12.97 17.14 -1.70
N PHE A 263 -11.99 18.03 -1.51
CA PHE A 263 -11.59 18.51 -0.19
C PHE A 263 -12.74 19.26 0.51
N ASP A 264 -13.42 20.18 -0.17
CA ASP A 264 -14.54 20.94 0.40
C ASP A 264 -15.67 20.00 0.84
N SER A 265 -15.97 18.96 0.05
CA SER A 265 -17.02 17.99 0.37
C SER A 265 -16.67 17.12 1.59
N MET A 266 -15.39 16.82 1.81
CA MET A 266 -14.93 16.10 2.99
C MET A 266 -15.03 16.92 4.29
N GLU A 267 -14.96 18.25 4.21
CA GLU A 267 -15.03 19.15 5.37
C GLU A 267 -16.48 19.42 5.85
N LEU A 268 -17.48 19.03 5.06
CA LEU A 268 -18.91 19.19 5.39
C LEU A 268 -19.47 18.06 6.29
N LEU A 269 -18.67 17.04 6.60
CA LEU A 269 -19.04 15.81 7.33
C LEU A 269 -18.34 15.72 8.69
#